data_AF-A0A6M8VNT0-F1
#
_entry.id   AF-A0A6M8VNT0-F1
#
_cell.length_a   1.000
_cell.length_b   1.000
_cell.length_c   1.000
_cell.angle_alpha   90.00
_cell.angle_beta   90.00
_cell.angle_gamma   90.00
#
_symmetry.space_group_name_H-M   'P 1'
#
loop_
_entity.id
_entity.type
_entity.pdbx_description
1 polymer ?
#
loop_
_entity_poly.entity_id
_entity_poly.type
_entity_poly.pdbx_seq_one_letter_code
_entity_poly.pdbx_strand_id
1 'polypeptide(L)'
;MKLLRNFLISCVLAVTMTAASPARDAAAQAFAEIGTGYIIANYNALITTYLLSQPADNRPAKNIDGYARIFACPLVVEYYNNEFEWRKVRENMNMSINRLDREYFSYFEFSGSVELDPYDFEKEIFPLNENASLQGIRLLNIFRYSTQSQRGEKNCSHAFGKSKQFIAVHLPTSFSVRLPSAINFKEIPMTPKEAEKFVSIVQPHERTNTRKVHIRFRVRLDAIADIRTSGTDQEEVIFNGQLLEMDVFADKELTQHMVKIEL
;
A
#
# COMPACT_ATOMS: atom_id res chain seq x y z
N MET A 1 -1.32 85.52 -14.40
CA MET A 1 0.06 85.47 -14.94
C MET A 1 0.71 84.19 -14.45
N LYS A 2 1.08 83.31 -15.40
CA LYS A 2 2.12 82.23 -15.35
C LYS A 2 2.13 81.30 -14.10
N LEU A 3 1.72 80.03 -14.23
CA LEU A 3 2.40 78.87 -14.87
C LEU A 3 3.18 78.01 -13.85
N LEU A 4 3.15 76.69 -14.11
CA LEU A 4 4.00 75.60 -13.57
C LEU A 4 3.48 74.95 -12.28
N ARG A 5 3.47 73.62 -12.11
CA ARG A 5 3.97 72.50 -12.93
C ARG A 5 3.42 71.18 -12.40
N ASN A 6 3.18 70.25 -13.31
CA ASN A 6 3.05 68.81 -13.12
C ASN A 6 4.11 68.22 -12.17
N PHE A 7 3.76 67.19 -11.40
CA PHE A 7 4.55 65.95 -11.21
C PHE A 7 3.66 64.90 -10.49
N LEU A 8 3.01 64.01 -11.25
CA LEU A 8 3.38 62.60 -11.43
C LEU A 8 3.31 61.77 -10.13
N ILE A 9 2.13 61.20 -9.91
CA ILE A 9 1.86 60.06 -9.03
C ILE A 9 2.53 58.83 -9.65
N SER A 10 3.49 58.24 -8.96
CA SER A 10 4.03 56.91 -9.29
C SER A 10 3.81 56.01 -8.07
N CYS A 11 2.67 55.31 -8.07
CA CYS A 11 2.42 54.18 -7.17
C CYS A 11 3.25 52.99 -7.65
N VAL A 12 4.38 52.75 -7.00
CA VAL A 12 5.10 51.48 -7.13
C VAL A 12 4.38 50.45 -6.26
N LEU A 13 3.46 49.70 -6.85
CA LEU A 13 2.96 48.44 -6.25
C LEU A 13 4.08 47.39 -6.39
N ALA A 14 4.78 47.12 -5.30
CA ALA A 14 5.62 45.94 -5.19
C ALA A 14 4.72 44.72 -5.03
N VAL A 15 4.38 44.06 -6.13
CA VAL A 15 3.81 42.72 -6.11
C VAL A 15 4.93 41.75 -5.79
N THR A 16 5.08 41.39 -4.51
CA THR A 16 5.91 40.26 -4.11
C THR A 16 5.20 38.99 -4.57
N MET A 17 5.56 38.49 -5.74
CA MET A 17 5.23 37.12 -6.13
C MET A 17 6.04 36.17 -5.23
N THR A 18 5.42 35.76 -4.12
CA THR A 18 5.83 34.55 -3.42
C THR A 18 5.54 33.38 -4.34
N ALA A 19 6.53 32.95 -5.11
CA ALA A 19 6.51 31.66 -5.78
C ALA A 19 6.36 30.59 -4.69
N ALA A 20 5.14 30.04 -4.57
CA ALA A 20 4.92 28.85 -3.78
C ALA A 20 5.83 27.74 -4.33
N SER A 21 6.63 27.15 -3.43
CA SER A 21 7.51 26.03 -3.74
C SER A 21 6.69 24.89 -4.37
N PRO A 22 7.01 24.44 -5.61
CA PRO A 22 6.32 23.31 -6.25
C PRO A 22 6.70 21.94 -5.63
N ALA A 23 7.50 21.93 -4.55
CA ALA A 23 7.95 20.68 -3.93
C ALA A 23 6.88 19.98 -3.07
N ARG A 24 5.73 20.61 -2.79
CA ARG A 24 4.62 19.95 -2.06
C ARG A 24 3.68 19.16 -2.95
N ASP A 25 3.58 19.51 -4.23
CA ASP A 25 2.57 18.92 -5.12
C ASP A 25 3.04 17.62 -5.78
N ALA A 26 4.36 17.38 -5.85
CA ALA A 26 4.91 16.13 -6.38
C ALA A 26 4.66 14.92 -5.47
N ALA A 27 4.46 15.13 -4.15
CA ALA A 27 4.08 14.05 -3.23
C ALA A 27 2.56 13.80 -3.21
N ALA A 28 1.76 14.79 -3.64
CA ALA A 28 0.30 14.69 -3.66
C ALA A 28 -0.24 14.06 -4.95
N GLN A 29 0.53 14.04 -6.05
CA GLN A 29 0.09 13.58 -7.36
C GLN A 29 0.32 12.09 -7.68
N ALA A 30 0.71 11.26 -6.71
CA ALA A 30 0.85 9.81 -6.89
C ALA A 30 -0.39 8.99 -6.48
N PHE A 31 -1.51 9.65 -6.13
CA PHE A 31 -2.71 8.99 -5.62
C PHE A 31 -3.87 9.16 -6.61
N ALA A 32 -3.85 8.35 -7.67
CA ALA A 32 -4.96 8.30 -8.62
C ALA A 32 -6.14 7.57 -7.96
N GLU A 33 -7.19 8.32 -7.62
CA GLU A 33 -8.50 7.77 -7.26
C GLU A 33 -9.07 6.98 -8.44
N ILE A 34 -9.32 5.69 -8.25
CA ILE A 34 -10.22 4.92 -9.09
C ILE A 34 -11.40 4.55 -8.19
N GLY A 35 -12.61 4.90 -8.63
CA GLY A 35 -13.84 4.91 -7.83
C GLY A 35 -14.04 3.69 -6.92
N THR A 36 -14.55 3.96 -5.72
CA THR A 36 -14.55 3.15 -4.48
C THR A 36 -13.23 3.31 -3.70
N GLY A 37 -13.22 4.19 -2.69
CA GLY A 37 -12.05 4.69 -1.94
C GLY A 37 -11.20 3.67 -1.16
N TYR A 38 -10.72 2.63 -1.83
CA TYR A 38 -9.76 1.65 -1.32
C TYR A 38 -8.34 2.02 -1.77
N ILE A 39 -7.39 1.89 -0.86
CA ILE A 39 -5.97 2.10 -1.14
C ILE A 39 -5.36 0.79 -1.61
N ILE A 40 -4.63 0.80 -2.73
CA ILE A 40 -3.84 -0.36 -3.17
C ILE A 40 -2.80 -0.67 -2.09
N ALA A 41 -2.78 -1.90 -1.60
CA ALA A 41 -1.87 -2.33 -0.56
C ALA A 41 -0.42 -2.39 -1.08
N ASN A 42 0.30 -1.31 -0.83
CA ASN A 42 1.73 -1.19 -1.09
C ASN A 42 2.46 -0.86 0.21
N TYR A 43 3.79 -0.97 0.18
CA TYR A 43 4.61 -0.78 1.37
C TYR A 43 4.43 0.60 2.01
N ASN A 44 4.35 1.67 1.21
CA ASN A 44 4.18 3.03 1.71
C ASN A 44 2.86 3.20 2.45
N ALA A 45 1.76 2.78 1.82
CA ALA A 45 0.44 2.89 2.41
C ALA A 45 0.33 2.10 3.73
N LEU A 46 0.83 0.86 3.76
CA LEU A 46 0.77 0.00 4.95
C LEU A 46 1.67 0.48 6.09
N ILE A 47 2.85 1.01 5.77
CA ILE A 47 3.72 1.66 6.77
C ILE A 47 3.03 2.91 7.32
N THR A 48 2.44 3.72 6.45
CA THR A 48 1.72 4.93 6.86
C THR A 48 0.56 4.57 7.79
N THR A 49 -0.23 3.55 7.46
CA THR A 49 -1.28 3.01 8.33
C THR A 49 -0.72 2.50 9.66
N TYR A 50 0.37 1.72 9.65
CA TYR A 50 1.05 1.27 10.87
C TYR A 50 1.46 2.44 11.79
N LEU A 51 2.05 3.49 11.22
CA LEU A 51 2.44 4.67 11.99
C LEU A 51 1.21 5.42 12.51
N LEU A 52 0.17 5.57 11.69
CA LEU A 52 -1.11 6.19 12.07
C LEU A 52 -1.83 5.46 13.21
N SER A 53 -1.71 4.13 13.27
CA SER A 53 -2.26 3.30 14.34
C SER A 53 -1.51 3.45 15.67
N GLN A 54 -0.32 4.06 15.68
CA GLN A 54 0.43 4.36 16.90
C GLN A 54 0.06 5.76 17.43
N PRO A 55 -0.07 5.95 18.75
CA PRO A 55 -0.23 7.28 19.32
C PRO A 55 0.95 8.18 18.93
N ALA A 56 0.64 9.41 18.47
CA ALA A 56 1.61 10.37 17.95
C ALA A 56 2.79 10.62 18.90
N ASP A 57 2.50 10.73 20.20
CA ASP A 57 3.46 11.05 21.25
C ASP A 57 4.30 9.84 21.68
N ASN A 58 3.83 8.62 21.40
CA ASN A 58 4.48 7.36 21.78
C ASN A 58 5.18 6.68 20.59
N ARG A 59 5.15 7.28 19.40
CA ARG A 59 5.77 6.71 18.21
C ARG A 59 7.31 6.70 18.36
N PRO A 60 7.97 5.54 18.29
CA PRO A 60 9.42 5.48 18.42
C PRO A 60 10.11 6.33 17.34
N ALA A 61 11.08 7.16 17.72
CA ALA A 61 11.83 8.00 16.77
C ALA A 61 12.45 7.18 15.63
N LYS A 62 12.92 5.95 15.93
CA LYS A 62 13.45 5.00 14.95
C LYS A 62 12.47 4.65 13.82
N ASN A 63 11.16 4.69 14.08
CA ASN A 63 10.13 4.39 13.09
C ASN A 63 9.97 5.57 12.11
N ILE A 64 10.01 6.81 12.62
CA ILE A 64 10.02 8.03 11.79
C ILE A 64 11.31 8.11 10.96
N ASP A 65 12.45 7.77 11.56
CA ASP A 65 13.72 7.69 10.84
C ASP A 65 13.68 6.63 9.73
N GLY A 66 13.11 5.46 10.03
CA GLY A 66 12.87 4.40 9.05
C GLY A 66 11.98 4.86 7.90
N TYR A 67 10.87 5.54 8.20
CA TYR A 67 9.97 6.11 7.21
C TYR A 67 10.69 7.11 6.31
N ALA A 68 11.43 8.04 6.91
CA ALA A 68 12.16 9.08 6.19
C ALA A 68 13.21 8.50 5.25
N ARG A 69 13.91 7.44 5.66
CA ARG A 69 14.94 6.77 4.85
C ARG A 69 14.40 6.18 3.55
N ILE A 70 13.13 5.78 3.55
CA ILE A 70 12.50 5.12 2.41
C ILE A 70 11.75 6.13 1.56
N PHE A 71 10.99 7.04 2.18
CA PHE A 71 10.05 7.91 1.46
C PHE A 71 10.47 9.39 1.40
N ALA A 72 11.45 9.82 2.19
CA ALA A 72 11.90 11.21 2.25
C ALA A 72 13.44 11.33 2.21
N CYS A 73 14.04 10.53 1.35
CA CYS A 73 15.48 10.38 1.28
C CYS A 73 16.29 11.68 1.07
N PRO A 74 15.85 12.67 0.26
CA PRO A 74 16.56 13.94 0.13
C PRO A 74 16.74 14.68 1.46
N LEU A 75 15.70 14.71 2.31
CA LEU A 75 15.75 15.36 3.62
C LEU A 75 16.73 14.68 4.55
N VAL A 76 16.82 13.36 4.45
CA VAL A 76 17.76 12.55 5.24
C VAL A 76 19.20 12.87 4.83
N VAL A 77 19.50 12.87 3.54
CA VAL A 77 20.85 13.19 3.03
C VAL A 77 21.30 14.59 3.46
N GLU A 78 20.37 15.55 3.44
CA GLU A 78 20.67 16.96 3.74
C GLU A 78 20.83 17.22 5.25
N TYR A 79 19.92 16.71 6.08
CA TYR A 79 19.79 17.17 7.47
C TYR A 79 20.23 16.16 8.52
N TYR A 80 20.44 14.89 8.19
CA TYR A 80 20.63 13.84 9.20
C TYR A 80 21.86 14.05 10.11
N ASN A 81 22.96 14.58 9.56
CA ASN A 81 24.18 14.85 10.33
C ASN A 81 24.07 16.06 11.28
N ASN A 82 22.98 16.84 11.18
CA ASN A 82 22.70 17.96 12.08
C ASN A 82 21.53 17.57 13.00
N GLU A 83 21.83 17.23 14.25
CA GLU A 83 20.83 16.72 15.19
C GLU A 83 19.67 17.69 15.47
N PHE A 84 19.93 18.99 15.43
CA PHE A 84 18.92 20.03 15.67
C PHE A 84 17.96 20.16 14.48
N GLU A 85 18.50 20.21 13.25
CA GLU A 85 17.67 20.23 12.04
C GLU A 85 16.94 18.89 11.85
N TRP A 86 17.60 17.77 12.11
CA TRP A 86 16.99 16.46 12.03
C TRP A 86 15.82 16.30 13.01
N ARG A 87 15.91 16.87 14.22
CA ARG A 87 14.78 16.91 15.16
C ARG A 87 13.57 17.63 14.56
N LYS A 88 13.77 18.80 13.95
CA LYS A 88 12.68 19.55 13.29
C LYS A 88 12.07 18.77 12.13
N VAL A 89 12.90 18.10 11.33
CA VAL A 89 12.43 17.24 10.23
C VAL A 89 11.56 16.11 10.76
N ARG A 90 11.99 15.41 11.82
CA ARG A 90 11.21 14.35 12.46
C ARG A 90 9.87 14.86 13.00
N GLU A 91 9.86 15.98 13.71
CA GLU A 91 8.64 16.59 14.24
C GLU A 91 7.66 16.94 13.12
N ASN A 92 8.15 17.55 12.04
CA ASN A 92 7.35 17.88 10.86
C ASN A 92 6.78 16.65 10.16
N MET A 93 7.56 15.57 10.02
CA MET A 93 7.08 14.30 9.49
C MET A 93 6.01 13.68 10.39
N ASN A 94 6.26 13.65 11.71
CA ASN A 94 5.31 13.11 12.68
C ASN A 94 3.96 13.85 12.59
N MET A 95 4.00 15.18 12.58
CA MET A 95 2.82 16.03 12.38
C MET A 95 2.13 15.79 11.04
N SER A 96 2.90 15.62 9.96
CA SER A 96 2.33 15.43 8.61
C SER A 96 1.60 14.09 8.51
N ILE A 97 2.18 13.02 9.07
CA ILE A 97 1.51 11.71 9.18
C ILE A 97 0.23 11.87 9.99
N ASN A 98 0.25 12.56 11.13
CA ASN A 98 -0.93 12.71 11.99
C ASN A 98 -2.03 13.59 11.41
N ARG A 99 -1.75 14.37 10.36
CA ARG A 99 -2.76 15.14 9.61
C ARG A 99 -3.49 14.29 8.56
N LEU A 100 -3.01 13.09 8.26
CA LEU A 100 -3.68 12.18 7.33
C LEU A 100 -4.98 11.67 7.97
N ASP A 101 -6.00 11.51 7.14
CA ASP A 101 -7.29 10.99 7.56
C ASP A 101 -7.19 9.49 7.85
N ARG A 102 -7.39 9.11 9.12
CA ARG A 102 -7.34 7.71 9.56
C ARG A 102 -8.41 6.86 8.88
N GLU A 103 -9.60 7.42 8.62
CA GLU A 103 -10.69 6.68 8.00
C GLU A 103 -10.32 6.27 6.58
N TYR A 104 -9.71 7.19 5.82
CA TYR A 104 -9.20 6.91 4.49
C TYR A 104 -8.12 5.80 4.51
N PHE A 105 -7.19 5.85 5.47
CA PHE A 105 -6.11 4.85 5.63
C PHE A 105 -6.54 3.53 6.30
N SER A 106 -7.84 3.23 6.28
CA SER A 106 -8.41 1.98 6.81
C SER A 106 -8.89 1.03 5.72
N TYR A 107 -9.15 1.49 4.50
CA TYR A 107 -9.70 0.65 3.43
C TYR A 107 -8.63 0.28 2.42
N PHE A 108 -8.39 -1.02 2.26
CA PHE A 108 -7.35 -1.53 1.37
C PHE A 108 -7.88 -2.52 0.35
N GLU A 109 -7.28 -2.51 -0.83
CA GLU A 109 -7.41 -3.59 -1.79
C GLU A 109 -6.05 -4.22 -2.12
N PHE A 110 -6.04 -5.54 -2.28
CA PHE A 110 -4.88 -6.29 -2.73
C PHE A 110 -5.33 -7.50 -3.54
N SER A 111 -4.44 -8.07 -4.34
CA SER A 111 -4.76 -9.22 -5.16
C SER A 111 -3.80 -10.38 -4.94
N GLY A 112 -4.37 -11.58 -4.97
CA GLY A 112 -3.66 -12.84 -5.00
C GLY A 112 -3.98 -13.59 -6.30
N SER A 113 -3.33 -14.73 -6.49
CA SER A 113 -3.63 -15.61 -7.60
C SER A 113 -3.76 -17.04 -7.14
N VAL A 114 -4.76 -17.75 -7.64
CA VAL A 114 -5.01 -19.16 -7.34
C VAL A 114 -5.07 -19.96 -8.63
N GLU A 115 -4.76 -21.24 -8.53
CA GLU A 115 -4.88 -22.18 -9.63
C GLU A 115 -6.21 -22.94 -9.52
N LEU A 116 -6.81 -23.20 -10.67
CA LEU A 116 -8.04 -23.95 -10.83
C LEU A 116 -7.74 -25.33 -11.40
N ASP A 117 -8.46 -26.30 -10.89
CA ASP A 117 -8.53 -27.65 -11.42
C ASP A 117 -9.52 -27.72 -12.61
N PRO A 118 -9.61 -28.85 -13.33
CA PRO A 118 -10.59 -29.02 -14.39
C PRO A 118 -12.03 -28.77 -13.93
N TYR A 119 -12.85 -28.21 -14.82
CA TYR A 119 -14.26 -27.91 -14.55
C TYR A 119 -15.05 -29.19 -14.22
N ASP A 120 -15.87 -29.13 -13.17
CA ASP A 120 -16.78 -30.20 -12.77
C ASP A 120 -18.17 -29.91 -13.37
N PHE A 121 -18.52 -30.67 -14.42
CA PHE A 121 -19.80 -30.51 -15.12
C PHE A 121 -21.01 -30.96 -14.30
N GLU A 122 -20.83 -31.87 -13.32
CA GLU A 122 -21.94 -32.36 -12.50
C GLU A 122 -22.33 -31.33 -11.43
N LYS A 123 -21.33 -30.63 -10.88
CA LYS A 123 -21.53 -29.62 -9.83
C LYS A 123 -21.63 -28.19 -10.36
N GLU A 124 -21.30 -27.97 -11.62
CA GLU A 124 -21.23 -26.64 -12.25
C GLU A 124 -20.27 -25.68 -11.52
N ILE A 125 -19.03 -26.16 -11.29
CA ILE A 125 -18.00 -25.40 -10.57
C ILE A 125 -16.63 -25.50 -11.24
N PHE A 126 -15.80 -24.48 -11.02
CA PHE A 126 -14.35 -24.60 -11.08
C PHE A 126 -13.79 -24.81 -9.67
N PRO A 127 -13.31 -26.02 -9.34
CA PRO A 127 -12.61 -26.23 -8.08
C PRO A 127 -11.29 -25.48 -8.07
N LEU A 128 -10.95 -24.88 -6.93
CA LEU A 128 -9.59 -24.41 -6.67
C LEU A 128 -8.70 -25.63 -6.45
N ASN A 129 -7.47 -25.57 -6.95
CA ASN A 129 -6.46 -26.57 -6.64
C ASN A 129 -6.32 -26.73 -5.13
N GLU A 130 -6.09 -27.96 -4.65
CA GLU A 130 -6.00 -28.27 -3.21
C GLU A 130 -5.04 -27.34 -2.47
N ASN A 131 -3.89 -27.01 -3.08
CA ASN A 131 -2.87 -26.12 -2.51
C ASN A 131 -3.26 -24.64 -2.50
N ALA A 132 -4.27 -24.27 -3.28
CA ALA A 132 -4.75 -22.90 -3.42
C ALA A 132 -6.06 -22.64 -2.67
N SER A 133 -6.69 -23.69 -2.14
CA SER A 133 -7.94 -23.59 -1.39
C SER A 133 -7.76 -22.77 -0.11
N LEU A 134 -8.67 -21.83 0.14
CA LEU A 134 -8.68 -21.01 1.35
C LEU A 134 -9.66 -21.64 2.34
N GLN A 135 -9.24 -22.64 3.10
CA GLN A 135 -10.10 -23.29 4.11
C GLN A 135 -9.72 -22.84 5.52
N GLY A 136 -10.69 -22.28 6.26
CA GLY A 136 -10.47 -21.88 7.64
C GLY A 136 -9.51 -20.69 7.81
N ILE A 137 -9.26 -19.91 6.75
CA ILE A 137 -8.26 -18.84 6.78
C ILE A 137 -8.79 -17.64 7.56
N ARG A 138 -8.14 -17.33 8.68
CA ARG A 138 -8.43 -16.14 9.51
C ARG A 138 -7.35 -15.07 9.48
N LEU A 139 -6.19 -15.38 8.90
CA LEU A 139 -5.06 -14.47 8.81
C LEU A 139 -4.67 -14.36 7.33
N LEU A 140 -4.96 -13.22 6.71
CA LEU A 140 -4.55 -12.95 5.33
C LEU A 140 -3.26 -12.15 5.35
N ASN A 141 -2.26 -12.60 4.59
CA ASN A 141 -1.08 -11.78 4.31
C ASN A 141 -1.44 -10.76 3.23
N ILE A 142 -1.33 -9.47 3.57
CA ILE A 142 -1.63 -8.36 2.67
C ILE A 142 -0.40 -8.05 1.83
N PHE A 143 0.76 -7.97 2.47
CA PHE A 143 1.98 -7.55 1.84
C PHE A 143 3.20 -8.11 2.58
N ARG A 144 4.19 -8.56 1.82
CA ARG A 144 5.51 -8.87 2.33
C ARG A 144 6.56 -8.13 1.52
N TYR A 145 7.26 -7.25 2.21
CA TYR A 145 8.40 -6.53 1.67
C TYR A 145 9.59 -7.50 1.49
N SER A 146 10.07 -7.63 0.26
CA SER A 146 11.27 -8.41 -0.06
C SER A 146 12.43 -7.48 -0.34
N THR A 147 13.56 -7.65 0.35
CA THR A 147 14.76 -6.86 0.10
C THR A 147 15.40 -7.17 -1.27
N GLN A 148 15.06 -8.30 -1.90
CA GLN A 148 15.53 -8.63 -3.25
C GLN A 148 14.86 -7.80 -4.35
N SER A 149 13.63 -7.30 -4.14
CA SER A 149 12.92 -6.51 -5.15
C SER A 149 13.41 -5.07 -5.27
N GLN A 150 14.33 -4.63 -4.39
CA GLN A 150 14.87 -3.26 -4.36
C GLN A 150 16.18 -3.07 -5.14
N ARG A 151 16.51 -3.89 -6.14
CA ARG A 151 17.67 -3.60 -7.01
C ARG A 151 17.58 -2.28 -7.81
N GLY A 152 16.52 -1.47 -7.63
CA GLY A 152 16.39 -0.14 -8.25
C GLY A 152 15.70 0.95 -7.41
N GLU A 153 15.24 0.69 -6.18
CA GLU A 153 14.62 1.73 -5.35
C GLU A 153 15.69 2.56 -4.62
N LYS A 154 15.65 3.89 -4.81
CA LYS A 154 16.60 4.86 -4.25
C LYS A 154 16.43 5.02 -2.74
N ASN A 155 16.81 4.01 -1.96
CA ASN A 155 17.00 4.18 -0.52
C ASN A 155 18.33 4.93 -0.25
N CYS A 156 18.40 5.80 0.76
CA CYS A 156 19.66 6.43 1.20
C CYS A 156 20.33 5.62 2.31
N SER A 157 20.51 4.33 2.07
CA SER A 157 21.34 3.46 2.93
C SER A 157 22.71 4.06 3.22
N HIS A 158 23.28 4.82 2.28
CA HIS A 158 24.59 5.47 2.39
C HIS A 158 24.66 6.68 3.35
N ALA A 159 23.54 7.31 3.71
CA ALA A 159 23.53 8.56 4.50
C ALA A 159 23.88 8.37 5.99
N PHE A 160 24.00 7.12 6.47
CA PHE A 160 24.18 6.79 7.90
C PHE A 160 25.52 6.11 8.21
N GLY A 161 26.52 6.26 7.34
CA GLY A 161 27.84 5.66 7.52
C GLY A 161 27.99 4.31 6.80
N LYS A 162 29.22 4.03 6.39
CA LYS A 162 29.58 2.89 5.53
C LYS A 162 29.28 1.55 6.22
N SER A 163 28.82 0.56 5.44
CA SER A 163 28.85 -0.89 5.71
C SER A 163 27.58 -1.65 6.13
N LYS A 164 26.35 -1.24 5.76
CA LYS A 164 25.24 -2.22 5.81
C LYS A 164 24.39 -2.18 4.54
N GLN A 165 24.66 -3.12 3.64
CA GLN A 165 23.77 -3.56 2.56
C GLN A 165 22.37 -3.99 3.07
N PHE A 166 22.23 -4.16 4.38
CA PHE A 166 20.98 -4.40 5.06
C PHE A 166 20.63 -3.15 5.83
N ILE A 167 19.71 -2.35 5.29
CA ILE A 167 19.06 -1.33 6.09
C ILE A 167 18.35 -2.11 7.19
N ALA A 168 18.83 -2.00 8.43
CA ALA A 168 18.01 -2.30 9.60
C ALA A 168 16.91 -1.23 9.60
N VAL A 169 15.93 -1.42 8.72
CA VAL A 169 14.73 -0.61 8.73
C VAL A 169 14.01 -1.08 9.99
N HIS A 170 13.94 -0.23 11.01
CA HIS A 170 13.10 -0.47 12.18
C HIS A 170 11.63 -0.25 11.81
N LEU A 171 11.21 -0.89 10.73
CA LEU A 171 9.86 -0.88 10.24
C LEU A 171 9.46 -2.32 9.92
N PRO A 172 8.17 -2.65 10.06
CA PRO A 172 7.64 -3.93 9.65
C PRO A 172 7.96 -4.23 8.19
N THR A 173 8.22 -5.49 7.91
CA THR A 173 8.43 -6.01 6.55
C THR A 173 7.29 -6.91 6.10
N SER A 174 6.36 -7.24 6.98
CA SER A 174 5.17 -8.04 6.66
C SER A 174 3.94 -7.44 7.31
N PHE A 175 2.83 -7.47 6.57
CA PHE A 175 1.54 -6.97 7.03
C PHE A 175 0.48 -8.03 6.76
N SER A 176 -0.30 -8.32 7.79
CA SER A 176 -1.38 -9.28 7.73
C SER A 176 -2.63 -8.71 8.40
N VAL A 177 -3.81 -9.22 8.01
CA VAL A 177 -5.09 -8.90 8.65
C VAL A 177 -5.70 -10.14 9.26
N ARG A 178 -6.06 -10.03 10.53
CA ARG A 178 -6.82 -11.02 11.29
C ARG A 178 -8.31 -10.72 11.13
N LEU A 179 -9.03 -11.70 10.59
CA LEU A 179 -10.45 -11.64 10.32
C LEU A 179 -11.26 -12.22 11.49
N PRO A 180 -12.44 -11.64 11.80
CA PRO A 180 -13.33 -12.16 12.83
C PRO A 180 -13.84 -13.56 12.46
N SER A 181 -14.21 -13.74 11.19
CA SER A 181 -14.70 -15.00 10.61
C SER A 181 -13.65 -15.62 9.69
N ALA A 182 -13.66 -16.94 9.59
CA ALA A 182 -12.77 -17.67 8.69
C ALA A 182 -13.32 -17.65 7.25
N ILE A 183 -12.44 -17.45 6.29
CA ILE A 183 -12.75 -17.60 4.87
C ILE A 183 -12.75 -19.09 4.53
N ASN A 184 -13.79 -19.51 3.80
CA ASN A 184 -13.88 -20.82 3.20
C ASN A 184 -14.18 -20.64 1.71
N PHE A 185 -13.14 -20.67 0.88
CA PHE A 185 -13.24 -20.52 -0.56
C PHE A 185 -12.50 -21.67 -1.24
N LYS A 186 -13.26 -22.53 -1.91
CA LYS A 186 -12.78 -23.78 -2.51
C LYS A 186 -13.17 -23.95 -3.96
N GLU A 187 -14.16 -23.20 -4.42
CA GLU A 187 -14.72 -23.38 -5.75
C GLU A 187 -15.35 -22.07 -6.23
N ILE A 188 -15.41 -21.94 -7.55
CA ILE A 188 -16.07 -20.86 -8.25
C ILE A 188 -17.32 -21.44 -8.93
N PRO A 189 -18.53 -21.12 -8.44
CA PRO A 189 -19.74 -21.55 -9.11
C PRO A 189 -19.87 -20.86 -10.46
N MET A 190 -20.14 -21.64 -11.52
CA MET A 190 -20.20 -21.13 -12.88
C MET A 190 -20.97 -22.10 -13.77
N THR A 191 -21.89 -21.62 -14.59
CA THR A 191 -22.62 -22.50 -15.52
C THR A 191 -21.70 -23.02 -16.64
N PRO A 192 -22.02 -24.15 -17.30
CA PRO A 192 -21.18 -24.70 -18.37
C PRO A 192 -20.91 -23.70 -19.52
N LYS A 193 -21.89 -22.85 -19.84
CA LYS A 193 -21.78 -21.82 -20.87
C LYS A 193 -20.81 -20.70 -20.47
N GLU A 194 -20.84 -20.29 -19.21
CA GLU A 194 -19.91 -19.30 -18.67
C GLU A 194 -18.50 -19.90 -18.57
N ALA A 195 -18.39 -21.17 -18.18
CA ALA A 195 -17.14 -21.89 -18.10
C ALA A 195 -16.46 -22.02 -19.48
N GLU A 196 -17.21 -22.33 -20.53
CA GLU A 196 -16.70 -22.37 -21.90
C GLU A 196 -16.14 -21.00 -22.32
N LYS A 197 -16.89 -19.93 -22.04
CA LYS A 197 -16.42 -18.56 -22.28
C LYS A 197 -15.15 -18.25 -21.49
N PHE A 198 -15.09 -18.64 -20.22
CA PHE A 198 -13.91 -18.46 -19.37
C PHE A 198 -12.69 -19.20 -19.92
N VAL A 199 -12.85 -20.46 -20.33
CA VAL A 199 -11.76 -21.27 -20.90
C VAL A 199 -11.22 -20.67 -22.20
N SER A 200 -12.07 -19.98 -22.98
CA SER A 200 -11.62 -19.28 -24.19
C SER A 200 -10.73 -18.06 -23.90
N ILE A 201 -10.87 -17.47 -22.71
CA ILE A 201 -10.14 -16.28 -22.26
C ILE A 201 -8.86 -16.68 -21.53
N VAL A 202 -8.96 -17.62 -20.59
CA VAL A 202 -7.83 -18.02 -19.73
C VAL A 202 -7.15 -19.23 -20.33
N GLN A 203 -6.03 -18.97 -21.00
CA GLN A 203 -5.17 -20.03 -21.50
C GLN A 203 -4.53 -20.80 -20.34
N PRO A 204 -4.57 -22.13 -20.37
CA PRO A 204 -3.88 -22.94 -19.37
C PRO A 204 -2.37 -22.73 -19.47
N HIS A 205 -1.69 -22.81 -18.34
CA HIS A 205 -0.24 -22.73 -18.31
C HIS A 205 0.36 -23.97 -19.03
N GLU A 206 1.26 -23.75 -19.99
CA GLU A 206 1.72 -24.77 -20.95
C GLU A 206 2.27 -26.05 -20.31
N ARG A 207 2.86 -25.95 -19.10
CA ARG A 207 3.50 -27.08 -18.42
C ARG A 207 2.61 -27.83 -17.44
N THR A 208 1.66 -27.13 -16.82
CA THR A 208 0.85 -27.67 -15.71
C THR A 208 -0.57 -27.97 -16.15
N ASN A 209 -0.99 -27.43 -17.30
CA ASN A 209 -2.37 -27.44 -17.78
C ASN A 209 -3.37 -26.86 -16.75
N THR A 210 -2.87 -26.13 -15.75
CA THR A 210 -3.68 -25.44 -14.74
C THR A 210 -4.06 -24.07 -15.27
N ARG A 211 -5.27 -23.62 -14.92
CA ARG A 211 -5.72 -22.26 -15.20
C ARG A 211 -5.48 -21.41 -13.97
N LYS A 212 -5.11 -20.16 -14.19
CA LYS A 212 -4.83 -19.23 -13.11
C LYS A 212 -5.88 -18.14 -13.12
N VAL A 213 -6.42 -17.84 -11.94
CA VAL A 213 -7.32 -16.70 -11.74
C VAL A 213 -6.76 -15.80 -10.66
N HIS A 214 -7.24 -14.56 -10.65
CA HIS A 214 -6.80 -13.53 -9.74
C HIS A 214 -7.95 -13.16 -8.80
N ILE A 215 -7.66 -13.16 -7.50
CA ILE A 215 -8.65 -12.80 -6.48
C ILE A 215 -8.30 -11.42 -5.97
N ARG A 216 -9.22 -10.47 -6.07
CA ARG A 216 -9.13 -9.17 -5.40
C ARG A 216 -9.81 -9.29 -4.04
N PHE A 217 -9.08 -8.91 -3.00
CA PHE A 217 -9.57 -8.79 -1.64
C PHE A 217 -9.71 -7.31 -1.31
N ARG A 218 -10.87 -6.92 -0.78
CA ARG A 218 -11.11 -5.59 -0.19
C ARG A 218 -11.32 -5.76 1.29
N VAL A 219 -10.46 -5.12 2.08
CA VAL A 219 -10.45 -5.25 3.53
C VAL A 219 -10.52 -3.89 4.20
N ARG A 220 -11.15 -3.84 5.37
CA ARG A 220 -10.97 -2.74 6.32
C ARG A 220 -9.98 -3.17 7.39
N LEU A 221 -8.95 -2.37 7.61
CA LEU A 221 -8.01 -2.51 8.73
C LEU A 221 -8.51 -1.63 9.88
N ASP A 222 -8.62 -2.23 11.05
CA ASP A 222 -9.01 -1.55 12.29
C ASP A 222 -7.73 -1.24 13.11
N ALA A 223 -7.61 -1.76 14.32
CA ALA A 223 -6.43 -1.56 15.18
C ALA A 223 -5.35 -2.64 14.96
N ILE A 224 -4.09 -2.30 15.31
CA ILE A 224 -3.02 -3.30 15.42
C ILE A 224 -3.42 -4.32 16.50
N ALA A 225 -3.46 -5.58 16.13
CA ALA A 225 -3.79 -6.70 16.99
C ALA A 225 -2.55 -7.34 17.63
N ASP A 226 -1.44 -7.37 16.88
CA ASP A 226 -0.20 -8.02 17.29
C ASP A 226 0.99 -7.48 16.46
N ILE A 227 2.19 -7.52 17.03
CA ILE A 227 3.45 -7.27 16.31
C ILE A 227 4.38 -8.43 16.64
N ARG A 228 4.70 -9.24 15.64
CA ARG A 228 5.52 -10.45 15.80
C ARG A 228 6.90 -10.22 15.24
N THR A 229 7.91 -10.56 16.01
CA THR A 229 9.31 -10.56 15.53
C THR A 229 9.71 -11.99 15.22
N SER A 230 10.11 -12.26 13.98
CA SER A 230 10.79 -13.51 13.62
C SER A 230 12.31 -13.32 13.71
N GLY A 231 13.05 -14.40 13.97
CA GLY A 231 14.47 -14.41 14.37
C GLY A 231 15.50 -13.73 13.44
N THR A 232 15.07 -13.06 12.38
CA THR A 232 15.89 -12.24 11.47
C THR A 232 15.56 -10.74 11.56
N ASP A 233 15.09 -10.25 12.72
CA ASP A 233 14.60 -8.87 12.91
C ASP A 233 13.46 -8.45 11.95
N GLN A 234 12.76 -9.41 11.36
CA GLN A 234 11.60 -9.13 10.53
C GLN A 234 10.38 -9.01 11.43
N GLU A 235 9.87 -7.79 11.54
CA GLU A 235 8.61 -7.50 12.20
C GLU A 235 7.43 -7.74 11.23
N GLU A 236 6.48 -8.55 11.66
CA GLU A 236 5.16 -8.69 11.06
C GLU A 236 4.15 -7.91 11.91
N VAL A 237 3.40 -7.00 11.27
CA VAL A 237 2.26 -6.35 11.90
C VAL A 237 0.99 -7.06 11.49
N ILE A 238 0.20 -7.43 12.50
CA ILE A 238 -1.12 -8.02 12.31
C ILE A 238 -2.16 -7.01 12.74
N PHE A 239 -3.01 -6.57 11.82
CA PHE A 239 -4.18 -5.75 12.11
C PHE A 239 -5.38 -6.64 12.44
N ASN A 240 -6.27 -6.20 13.32
CA ASN A 240 -7.65 -6.66 13.26
C ASN A 240 -8.32 -6.01 12.05
N GLY A 241 -9.26 -6.69 11.41
CA GLY A 241 -9.97 -6.10 10.29
C GLY A 241 -11.13 -6.95 9.80
N GLN A 242 -11.74 -6.51 8.72
CA GLN A 242 -12.89 -7.15 8.10
C GLN A 242 -12.61 -7.37 6.61
N LEU A 243 -12.98 -8.54 6.10
CA LEU A 243 -13.06 -8.76 4.67
C LEU A 243 -14.43 -8.23 4.23
N LEU A 244 -14.41 -7.23 3.34
CA LEU A 244 -15.60 -6.55 2.85
C LEU A 244 -16.09 -7.15 1.54
N GLU A 245 -15.16 -7.52 0.67
CA GLU A 245 -15.47 -8.05 -0.64
C GLU A 245 -14.33 -8.93 -1.16
N MET A 246 -14.70 -9.97 -1.90
CA MET A 246 -13.79 -10.85 -2.61
C MET A 246 -14.31 -11.08 -4.02
N ASP A 247 -13.54 -10.68 -5.01
CA ASP A 247 -13.89 -10.77 -6.43
C ASP A 247 -12.88 -11.62 -7.18
N VAL A 248 -13.34 -12.42 -8.13
CA VAL A 248 -12.49 -13.25 -8.99
C VAL A 248 -12.42 -12.65 -10.40
N PHE A 249 -11.21 -12.63 -10.94
CA PHE A 249 -10.87 -12.10 -12.25
C PHE A 249 -10.09 -13.13 -13.07
N ALA A 250 -10.29 -13.10 -14.38
CA ALA A 250 -9.59 -13.96 -15.32
C ALA A 250 -8.15 -13.49 -15.60
N ASP A 251 -7.86 -12.20 -15.40
CA ASP A 251 -6.60 -11.55 -15.72
C ASP A 251 -5.95 -10.87 -14.50
N LYS A 252 -4.64 -10.63 -14.58
CA LYS A 252 -3.86 -10.04 -13.50
C LYS A 252 -4.18 -8.55 -13.30
N GLU A 253 -4.56 -7.88 -14.38
CA GLU A 253 -4.91 -6.47 -14.43
C GLU A 253 -6.30 -6.20 -13.83
N LEU A 254 -7.03 -7.24 -13.43
CA LEU A 254 -8.34 -7.18 -12.78
C LEU A 254 -9.39 -6.49 -13.67
N THR A 255 -9.32 -6.72 -14.98
CA THR A 255 -10.22 -6.08 -15.97
C THR A 255 -11.37 -6.99 -16.38
N GLN A 256 -11.20 -8.31 -16.29
CA GLN A 256 -12.15 -9.33 -16.69
C GLN A 256 -12.76 -9.99 -15.45
N HIS A 257 -13.73 -9.29 -14.86
CA HIS A 257 -14.48 -9.79 -13.71
C HIS A 257 -15.25 -11.06 -14.07
N MET A 258 -15.16 -12.06 -13.20
CA MET A 258 -15.85 -13.33 -13.36
C MET A 258 -17.03 -13.45 -12.40
N VAL A 259 -16.74 -13.35 -11.11
CA VAL A 259 -17.73 -13.57 -10.06
C VAL A 259 -17.35 -12.79 -8.81
N LYS A 260 -18.36 -12.33 -8.09
CA LYS A 260 -18.24 -11.81 -6.73
C LYS A 260 -18.57 -12.94 -5.76
N ILE A 261 -17.68 -13.19 -4.80
CA ILE A 261 -17.86 -14.25 -3.81
C ILE A 261 -18.64 -13.69 -2.60
N GLU A 262 -19.71 -14.37 -2.23
CA GLU A 262 -20.45 -14.08 -1.00
C GLU A 262 -19.67 -14.60 0.22
N LEU A 263 -19.52 -13.75 1.24
CA LEU A 263 -18.66 -13.97 2.41
C LEU A 263 -19.44 -14.44 3.64
#